data_AF-A0A972F4S9-F1
#
_entry.id   AF-A0A972F4S9-F1
#
_cell.length_a   1.000
_cell.length_b   1.000
_cell.length_c   1.000
_cell.angle_alpha   90.00
_cell.angle_beta   90.00
_cell.angle_gamma   90.00
#
_symmetry.space_group_name_H-M   'P 1'
#
loop_
_entity.id
_entity.type
_entity.pdbx_description
1 polymer ?
#
loop_
_entity_poly.entity_id
_entity_poly.type
_entity_poly.pdbx_seq_one_letter_code
_entity_poly.pdbx_strand_id
1 'polypeptide(L)'
;PLAKEGGPGNLELLHKEISILRIMMPTVNITAQQPGKDLKKGLSDTEGNLDAVNSGANMLFVDLLPDTLAKNFSVVDNRSSLRLSHIKEIAALADMEVSYI
;
A
#
# COMPACT_ATOMS: atom_id res chain seq x y z
N PRO A 1 -12.99 -0.92 2.56
CA PRO A 1 -13.46 -0.06 3.66
C PRO A 1 -13.10 -0.70 5.01
N LEU A 2 -12.97 0.14 6.02
CA LEU A 2 -12.33 -0.11 7.30
C LEU A 2 -13.15 -0.99 8.26
N ALA A 3 -12.54 -1.32 9.41
CA ALA A 3 -13.28 -1.80 10.58
C ALA A 3 -14.51 -0.90 10.86
N LYS A 4 -15.61 -1.50 11.32
CA LYS A 4 -16.94 -0.89 11.53
C LYS A 4 -16.97 0.48 12.27
N GLU A 5 -15.87 0.89 12.91
CA GLU A 5 -15.81 2.03 13.83
C GLU A 5 -14.94 3.21 13.35
N GLY A 6 -14.18 3.11 12.25
CA GLY A 6 -13.20 4.15 11.88
C GLY A 6 -13.18 4.46 10.39
N GLY A 7 -13.23 5.75 10.04
CA GLY A 7 -12.92 6.23 8.67
C GLY A 7 -11.46 5.96 8.28
N PRO A 8 -11.03 6.27 7.04
CA PRO A 8 -9.73 5.87 6.44
C PRO A 8 -8.45 6.37 7.14
N GLY A 9 -8.56 6.97 8.32
CA GLY A 9 -7.51 7.79 8.90
C GLY A 9 -7.31 9.07 8.10
N ASN A 10 -6.32 9.86 8.49
CA ASN A 10 -5.92 11.06 7.77
C ASN A 10 -4.68 10.76 6.92
N LEU A 11 -4.82 10.85 5.59
CA LEU A 11 -3.75 10.53 4.63
C LEU A 11 -2.52 11.44 4.78
N GLU A 12 -2.72 12.71 5.10
CA GLU A 12 -1.62 13.66 5.30
C GLU A 12 -0.78 13.28 6.54
N LEU A 13 -1.45 12.92 7.64
CA LEU A 13 -0.77 12.45 8.84
C LEU A 13 -0.01 11.16 8.56
N LEU A 14 -0.61 10.24 7.80
CA LEU A 14 0.03 8.99 7.42
C LEU A 14 1.32 9.20 6.60
N HIS A 15 1.31 10.10 5.61
CA HIS A 15 2.50 10.42 4.83
C HIS A 15 3.60 11.10 5.67
N LYS A 16 3.21 11.95 6.63
CA LYS A 16 4.14 12.53 7.61
C LYS A 16 4.75 11.45 8.50
N GLU A 17 3.96 10.49 8.97
CA GLU A 17 4.44 9.36 9.76
C GLU A 17 5.46 8.52 8.99
N ILE A 18 5.16 8.13 7.74
CA ILE A 18 6.10 7.38 6.88
C ILE A 18 7.41 8.17 6.71
N SER A 19 7.31 9.48 6.44
CA SER A 19 8.47 10.34 6.25
C SER A 19 9.36 10.40 7.51
N ILE A 20 8.74 10.59 8.68
CA ILE A 20 9.44 10.61 9.97
C ILE A 20 10.10 9.26 10.24
N LEU A 21 9.38 8.15 10.01
CA LEU A 21 9.92 6.80 10.20
C LEU A 21 11.14 6.55 9.30
N ARG A 22 11.10 6.98 8.04
CA ARG A 22 12.26 6.85 7.14
C ARG A 22 13.46 7.66 7.62
N ILE A 23 13.26 8.88 8.13
CA ILE A 23 14.34 9.70 8.69
C ILE A 23 14.93 9.05 9.95
N MET A 24 14.09 8.55 10.86
CA MET A 24 14.52 7.95 12.12
C MET A 24 15.13 6.55 11.95
N MET A 25 14.68 5.79 10.97
CA MET A 25 15.04 4.39 10.75
C MET A 25 15.35 4.13 9.27
N PRO A 26 16.48 4.66 8.74
CA PRO A 26 16.75 4.71 7.31
C PRO A 26 16.90 3.34 6.64
N THR A 27 17.20 2.28 7.40
CA THR A 27 17.43 0.92 6.87
C THR A 27 16.22 -0.01 6.98
N VAL A 28 15.16 0.40 7.68
CA VAL A 28 13.99 -0.45 7.91
C VAL A 28 13.09 -0.47 6.67
N ASN A 29 12.51 -1.62 6.38
CA ASN A 29 11.49 -1.75 5.35
C ASN A 29 10.16 -1.20 5.86
N ILE A 30 9.58 -0.27 5.10
CA ILE A 30 8.32 0.41 5.42
C ILE A 30 7.33 0.08 4.31
N THR A 31 6.15 -0.37 4.70
CA THR A 31 5.13 -0.84 3.75
C THR A 31 4.40 0.32 3.10
N ALA A 32 4.35 0.33 1.76
CA ALA A 32 3.65 1.33 0.96
C ALA A 32 2.16 1.02 0.75
N GLN A 33 1.69 -0.15 1.20
CA GLN A 33 0.35 -0.71 0.97
C GLN A 33 -0.78 0.09 1.64
N GLN A 34 -1.01 1.32 1.16
CA GLN A 34 -1.84 2.35 1.77
C GLN A 34 -3.08 2.64 0.92
N PRO A 35 -4.20 3.06 1.55
CA PRO A 35 -5.37 3.50 0.82
C PRO A 35 -5.10 4.85 0.13
N GLY A 36 -5.69 5.04 -1.05
CA GLY A 36 -5.78 6.35 -1.68
C GLY A 36 -7.09 7.07 -1.39
N LYS A 37 -7.36 8.13 -2.15
CA LYS A 37 -8.61 8.91 -2.04
C LYS A 37 -9.84 8.08 -2.40
N ASP A 38 -9.72 7.16 -3.36
CA ASP A 38 -10.79 6.23 -3.71
C ASP A 38 -10.79 5.01 -2.78
N LEU A 39 -11.59 5.10 -1.72
CA LEU A 39 -11.73 4.06 -0.71
C LEU A 39 -12.25 2.72 -1.25
N LYS A 40 -12.83 2.68 -2.47
CA LYS A 40 -13.28 1.43 -3.09
C LYS A 40 -12.11 0.57 -3.54
N LYS A 41 -10.98 1.18 -3.88
CA LYS A 41 -9.76 0.48 -4.30
C LYS A 41 -8.95 -0.05 -3.11
N GLY A 42 -9.28 0.37 -1.89
CA GLY A 42 -8.64 -0.11 -0.68
C GLY A 42 -7.13 0.08 -0.74
N LEU A 43 -6.38 -0.95 -0.32
CA LEU A 43 -4.92 -0.90 -0.24
C LEU A 43 -4.19 -1.11 -1.58
N SER A 44 -4.92 -1.32 -2.67
CA SER A 44 -4.33 -1.48 -4.01
C SER A 44 -4.38 -0.19 -4.83
N ASP A 45 -4.78 0.94 -4.25
CA ASP A 45 -4.89 2.16 -5.04
C ASP A 45 -3.49 2.62 -5.51
N THR A 46 -3.33 2.84 -6.81
CA THR A 46 -2.03 3.24 -7.39
C THR A 46 -1.56 4.58 -6.81
N GLU A 47 -2.46 5.57 -6.66
CA GLU A 47 -2.12 6.90 -6.12
C GLU A 47 -1.68 6.78 -4.66
N GLY A 48 -2.47 6.09 -3.81
CA GLY A 48 -2.12 5.88 -2.40
C GLY A 48 -0.79 5.16 -2.20
N ASN A 49 -0.52 4.12 -3.00
CA ASN A 49 0.76 3.40 -2.94
C ASN A 49 1.93 4.26 -3.43
N LEU A 50 1.75 5.02 -4.52
CA LEU A 50 2.78 5.91 -5.05
C LEU A 50 3.11 7.04 -4.06
N ASP A 51 2.10 7.63 -3.43
CA ASP A 51 2.28 8.66 -2.40
C ASP A 51 3.05 8.12 -1.19
N ALA A 52 2.74 6.89 -0.76
CA ALA A 52 3.47 6.22 0.32
C ALA A 52 4.94 5.96 -0.05
N VAL A 53 5.21 5.52 -1.29
CA VAL A 53 6.58 5.34 -1.81
C VAL A 53 7.33 6.68 -1.81
N ASN A 54 6.71 7.73 -2.34
CA ASN A 54 7.28 9.08 -2.37
C ASN A 54 7.52 9.66 -0.96
N SER A 55 6.76 9.18 0.03
CA SER A 55 6.94 9.54 1.45
C SER A 55 8.04 8.72 2.16
N GLY A 56 8.62 7.70 1.50
CA GLY A 56 9.75 6.92 2.03
C GLY A 56 9.45 5.45 2.29
N ALA A 57 8.26 4.94 1.95
CA ALA A 57 7.98 3.51 1.97
C ALA A 57 8.69 2.80 0.80
N ASN A 58 9.02 1.51 0.97
CA ASN A 58 9.82 0.75 0.01
C ASN A 58 9.39 -0.72 -0.15
N MET A 59 8.26 -1.13 0.42
CA MET A 59 7.83 -2.53 0.43
C MET A 59 6.33 -2.65 0.11
N LEU A 60 5.98 -3.53 -0.83
CA LEU A 60 4.62 -3.87 -1.22
C LEU A 60 4.45 -5.39 -1.15
N PHE A 61 3.28 -5.87 -0.74
CA PHE A 61 3.01 -7.31 -0.75
C PHE A 61 2.26 -7.70 -2.03
N VAL A 62 2.77 -8.74 -2.70
CA VAL A 62 2.03 -9.40 -3.77
C VAL A 62 1.01 -10.34 -3.14
N ASP A 63 -0.25 -10.23 -3.56
CA ASP A 63 -1.25 -11.24 -3.24
C ASP A 63 -1.14 -12.42 -4.21
N LEU A 64 -0.79 -13.58 -3.65
CA LEU A 64 -0.66 -14.84 -4.38
C LEU A 64 -1.88 -15.76 -4.18
N LEU A 65 -2.86 -15.33 -3.39
CA LEU A 65 -4.05 -16.14 -3.14
C LEU A 65 -4.88 -16.24 -4.44
N PRO A 66 -5.37 -17.45 -4.81
CA PRO A 66 -6.30 -17.59 -5.92
C PRO A 66 -7.59 -16.80 -5.67
N ASP A 67 -8.16 -16.21 -6.72
CA ASP A 67 -9.36 -15.37 -6.62
C ASP A 67 -10.56 -16.11 -5.98
N THR A 68 -10.62 -17.43 -6.13
CA THR A 68 -11.65 -18.30 -5.53
C THR A 68 -11.58 -18.34 -4.01
N LEU A 69 -10.40 -18.09 -3.42
CA LEU A 69 -10.15 -18.11 -1.98
C LEU A 69 -10.01 -16.70 -1.38
N ALA A 70 -9.80 -15.68 -2.22
CA ALA A 70 -9.56 -14.30 -1.80
C ALA A 70 -10.62 -13.76 -0.82
N LYS A 71 -11.89 -14.11 -1.03
CA LYS A 71 -13.02 -13.68 -0.18
C LYS A 71 -12.91 -14.16 1.27
N ASN A 72 -12.23 -15.30 1.49
CA ASN A 72 -12.07 -15.88 2.83
C ASN A 72 -11.00 -15.15 3.67
N PHE A 73 -10.22 -14.26 3.06
CA PHE A 73 -9.18 -13.49 3.73
C PHE A 73 -9.34 -11.98 3.46
N SER A 74 -10.40 -11.42 4.04
CA SER A 74 -10.78 -10.00 3.91
C SER A 74 -10.65 -9.29 5.26
N VAL A 75 -9.43 -8.83 5.61
CA VAL A 75 -9.18 -8.05 6.84
C VAL A 75 -9.83 -6.65 6.76
N VAL A 76 -10.00 -6.15 5.54
CA VAL A 76 -10.76 -4.93 5.22
C VAL A 76 -11.73 -5.25 4.08
N ASP A 77 -12.89 -4.60 4.07
CA ASP A 77 -13.82 -4.67 2.95
C ASP A 77 -13.11 -4.21 1.67
N ASN A 78 -13.42 -4.79 0.51
CA ASN A 78 -12.77 -4.47 -0.77
C ASN A 78 -11.24 -4.54 -0.72
N ARG A 79 -10.66 -5.55 -0.07
CA ARG A 79 -9.25 -5.89 -0.28
C ARG A 79 -9.07 -6.25 -1.75
N SER A 80 -8.66 -5.26 -2.52
CA SER A 80 -8.18 -5.45 -3.88
C SER A 80 -6.77 -6.03 -3.80
N SER A 81 -6.54 -7.14 -4.50
CA SER A 81 -5.28 -7.87 -4.51
C SER A 81 -4.25 -7.14 -5.37
N LEU A 82 -3.12 -6.71 -4.79
CA LEU A 82 -1.97 -6.22 -5.55
C LEU A 82 -1.28 -7.39 -6.24
N ARG A 83 -1.40 -7.46 -7.57
CA ARG A 83 -0.65 -8.40 -8.40
C ARG A 83 0.73 -7.84 -8.71
N LEU A 84 1.67 -8.70 -9.09
CA LEU A 84 3.03 -8.29 -9.43
C LEU A 84 3.08 -7.24 -10.56
N SER A 85 2.17 -7.32 -11.54
CA SER A 85 2.07 -6.32 -12.61
C SER A 85 1.81 -4.91 -12.08
N HIS A 86 0.97 -4.79 -11.05
CA HIS A 86 0.63 -3.52 -10.43
C HIS A 86 1.79 -2.95 -9.61
N ILE A 87 2.53 -3.81 -8.90
CA ILE A 87 3.75 -3.38 -8.20
C ILE A 87 4.78 -2.83 -9.19
N LYS A 88 4.94 -3.48 -10.35
CA LYS A 88 5.83 -2.99 -11.42
C LYS A 88 5.39 -1.65 -11.99
N GLU A 89 4.08 -1.42 -12.12
CA GLU A 89 3.53 -0.12 -12.52
C GLU A 89 3.88 0.98 -11.50
N ILE A 90 3.65 0.73 -10.20
CA ILE A 90 3.98 1.69 -9.14
C ILE A 90 5.48 2.01 -9.14
N ALA A 91 6.34 0.99 -9.25
CA ALA A 91 7.79 1.17 -9.31
C ALA A 91 8.21 2.02 -10.52
N ALA A 92 7.62 1.76 -11.70
CA ALA A 92 7.90 2.56 -12.90
C ALA A 92 7.46 4.03 -12.74
N LEU A 93 6.30 4.28 -12.11
CA LEU A 93 5.83 5.64 -11.82
C LEU A 93 6.71 6.38 -10.81
N ALA A 94 7.35 5.65 -9.90
CA ALA A 94 8.26 6.18 -8.89
C ALA A 94 9.72 6.28 -9.36
N ASP A 95 10.02 5.89 -10.61
CA ASP A 95 11.39 5.77 -11.13
C ASP A 95 12.29 4.84 -10.26
N MET A 96 11.72 3.71 -9.84
CA MET A 96 12.37 2.72 -9.00
C MET A 96 12.41 1.33 -9.65
N GLU A 97 13.38 0.52 -9.23
CA GLU A 97 13.47 -0.89 -9.59
C GLU A 97 12.80 -1.79 -8.55
N VAL A 98 12.18 -2.88 -9.01
CA VAL A 98 11.58 -3.89 -8.13
C VAL A 98 12.64 -4.92 -7.75
N SER A 99 12.87 -5.08 -6.45
CA SER A 99 13.60 -6.22 -5.89
C SER A 99 12.64 -7.19 -5.20
N TYR A 100 13.00 -8.48 -5.18
CA TYR A 100 12.21 -9.54 -4.55
C TYR A 100 12.96 -10.03 -3.31
N ILE A 101 12.23 -10.22 -2.21
CA ILE A 101 12.71 -10.75 -0.93
C ILE A 101 12.15 -12.15 -0.74
#